data_AF-A0A0H3AYH8-F1
#
_entry.id   AF-A0A0H3AYH8-F1
#
_cell.length_a   1.000
_cell.length_b   1.000
_cell.length_c   1.000
_cell.angle_alpha   90.00
_cell.angle_beta   90.00
_cell.angle_gamma   90.00
#
_symmetry.space_group_name_H-M   'P 1'
#
loop_
_entity.id
_entity.type
_entity.pdbx_description
1 polymer ?
#
loop_
_entity_poly.entity_id
_entity_poly.type
_entity_poly.pdbx_seq_one_letter_code
_entity_poly.pdbx_strand_id
1 'polypeptide(L)'
;MEDINSWKEKFEICVYAKKLVDKLEYLNTKVKNPVDIEAVKTGIYYARKYHGAQMRQSGDPYYSHPIEVEIMLAKFVADEAPKLFTSNMINAALLPLYY
;
A
#
# COMPACT_ATOMS: atom_id res chain seq x y z
N MET A 1 10.50 -2.41 15.82
CA MET A 1 10.50 -1.50 14.66
C MET A 1 10.84 -0.10 15.15
N GLU A 2 11.98 0.45 14.75
CA GLU A 2 12.52 1.75 15.24
C GLU A 2 11.60 2.96 15.00
N ASP A 3 10.64 2.88 14.08
CA ASP A 3 9.82 4.03 13.68
C ASP A 3 8.32 3.89 14.01
N ILE A 4 7.94 2.95 14.87
CA ILE A 4 6.52 2.67 15.14
C ILE A 4 5.73 3.92 15.58
N ASN A 5 6.39 4.87 16.24
CA ASN A 5 5.80 6.11 16.73
C ASN A 5 6.17 7.36 15.91
N SER A 6 7.05 7.25 14.91
CA SER A 6 7.60 8.41 14.17
C SER A 6 7.49 8.30 12.64
N TRP A 7 7.00 7.17 12.11
CA TRP A 7 6.88 6.94 10.67
C TRP A 7 6.06 8.04 9.96
N LYS A 8 5.03 8.61 10.62
CA LYS A 8 4.17 9.64 10.05
C LYS A 8 4.95 10.90 9.65
N GLU A 9 5.91 11.30 10.47
CA GLU A 9 6.76 12.47 10.24
C GLU A 9 7.75 12.25 9.09
N LYS A 10 8.12 10.98 8.87
CA LYS A 10 9.06 10.55 7.84
C LYS A 10 8.38 10.09 6.56
N PHE A 11 7.04 10.01 6.55
CA PHE A 11 6.28 9.53 5.41
C PHE A 11 6.24 10.61 4.32
N GLU A 12 6.82 10.26 3.17
CA GLU A 12 6.75 11.08 1.97
C GLU A 12 5.79 10.44 0.96
N ILE A 13 4.90 11.24 0.39
CA ILE A 13 3.97 10.79 -0.64
C ILE A 13 4.65 10.83 -2.02
N CYS A 14 5.06 9.67 -2.52
CA CYS A 14 5.54 9.53 -3.89
C CYS A 14 4.37 9.24 -4.86
N VAL A 15 4.65 9.26 -6.17
CA VAL A 15 3.65 9.01 -7.22
C VAL A 15 2.91 7.68 -7.05
N TYR A 16 3.61 6.61 -6.67
CA TYR A 16 3.01 5.30 -6.43
C TYR A 16 2.14 5.27 -5.17
N ALA A 17 2.63 5.88 -4.08
CA ALA A 17 1.89 6.01 -2.83
C ALA A 17 0.59 6.79 -3.05
N LYS A 18 0.67 7.91 -3.77
CA LYS A 18 -0.51 8.71 -4.12
C LYS A 18 -1.52 7.90 -4.91
N LYS A 19 -1.08 7.17 -5.94
CA LYS A 19 -1.94 6.34 -6.79
C LYS A 19 -2.73 5.31 -5.99
N LEU A 20 -2.08 4.62 -5.03
CA LEU A 20 -2.75 3.66 -4.16
C LEU A 20 -3.72 4.34 -3.19
N VAL A 21 -3.27 5.40 -2.50
CA VAL A 21 -4.10 6.12 -1.53
C VAL A 21 -5.34 6.69 -2.21
N ASP A 22 -5.21 7.40 -3.34
CA ASP A 22 -6.34 7.93 -4.10
C ASP A 22 -7.33 6.81 -4.51
N LYS A 23 -6.80 5.65 -4.91
CA LYS A 23 -7.64 4.50 -5.29
C LYS A 23 -8.40 3.94 -4.11
N LEU A 24 -7.75 3.76 -2.97
CA LEU A 24 -8.39 3.25 -1.76
C LEU A 24 -9.39 4.23 -1.18
N GLU A 25 -9.09 5.53 -1.18
CA GLU A 25 -10.04 6.58 -0.79
C GLU A 25 -11.30 6.53 -1.66
N TYR A 26 -11.13 6.40 -2.99
CA TYR A 26 -12.27 6.20 -3.89
C TYR A 26 -13.06 4.92 -3.57
N LEU A 27 -12.41 3.77 -3.41
CA LEU A 27 -13.09 2.49 -3.14
C LEU A 27 -13.77 2.50 -1.76
N ASN A 28 -13.19 3.16 -0.77
CA ASN A 28 -13.79 3.36 0.55
C ASN A 28 -15.15 4.09 0.48
N THR A 29 -15.41 4.91 -0.54
CA THR A 29 -16.74 5.52 -0.75
C THR A 29 -17.79 4.53 -1.29
N LYS A 30 -17.38 3.35 -1.75
CA LYS A 30 -18.23 2.35 -2.44
C LYS A 30 -18.52 1.12 -1.60
N VAL A 31 -17.72 0.86 -0.57
CA VAL A 31 -17.84 -0.33 0.28
C VAL A 31 -18.46 0.00 1.63
N LYS A 32 -19.04 -1.01 2.28
CA LYS A 32 -19.63 -0.87 3.63
C LYS A 32 -18.56 -0.68 4.71
N ASN A 33 -17.42 -1.36 4.57
CA ASN A 33 -16.34 -1.37 5.55
C ASN A 33 -15.09 -0.79 4.87
N PRO A 34 -14.74 0.48 5.12
CA PRO A 34 -13.57 1.10 4.51
C PRO A 34 -12.28 0.52 5.07
N VAL A 35 -11.24 0.48 4.23
CA VAL A 35 -9.86 0.15 4.62
C VAL A 35 -9.25 1.33 5.38
N ASP A 36 -8.47 1.02 6.41
CA ASP A 36 -7.68 2.01 7.14
C ASP A 36 -6.50 2.50 6.29
N ILE A 37 -6.60 3.73 5.80
CA ILE A 37 -5.59 4.38 4.97
C ILE A 37 -4.28 4.62 5.74
N GLU A 38 -4.32 4.82 7.06
CA GLU A 38 -3.09 4.99 7.85
C GLU A 38 -2.30 3.69 7.92
N ALA A 39 -2.98 2.55 8.10
CA ALA A 39 -2.35 1.24 8.06
C ALA A 39 -1.66 0.97 6.71
N VAL A 40 -2.26 1.40 5.60
CA VAL A 40 -1.66 1.29 4.26
C VAL A 40 -0.47 2.24 4.09
N LYS A 41 -0.58 3.50 4.53
CA LYS A 41 0.54 4.46 4.51
C LYS A 41 1.73 3.96 5.33
N THR A 42 1.46 3.31 6.46
CA THR A 42 2.51 2.66 7.28
C THR A 42 3.20 1.55 6.49
N GLY A 43 2.44 0.73 5.75
CA GLY A 43 3.00 -0.31 4.90
C GLY A 43 3.90 0.25 3.80
N ILE A 44 3.42 1.27 3.08
CA ILE A 44 4.21 1.98 2.06
C ILE A 44 5.49 2.56 2.67
N TYR A 45 5.41 3.17 3.87
CA TYR A 45 6.58 3.70 4.56
C TYR A 45 7.66 2.63 4.72
N TYR A 46 7.31 1.47 5.26
CA TYR A 46 8.29 0.41 5.49
C TYR A 46 8.78 -0.22 4.19
N ALA A 47 7.92 -0.40 3.19
CA ALA A 47 8.32 -0.83 1.86
C ALA A 47 9.38 0.09 1.25
N ARG A 48 9.21 1.41 1.37
CA ARG A 48 10.19 2.40 0.92
C ARG A 48 11.43 2.45 1.82
N LYS A 49 11.29 2.28 3.14
CA LYS A 49 12.42 2.25 4.08
C LYS A 49 13.38 1.12 3.76
N TYR A 50 12.86 -0.08 3.47
CA TYR A 50 13.69 -1.27 3.25
C TYR A 50 14.09 -1.47 1.78
N HIS A 51 13.24 -1.09 0.82
CA HIS A 51 13.48 -1.34 -0.62
C HIS A 51 13.54 -0.06 -1.46
N GLY A 52 13.66 1.11 -0.85
CA GLY A 52 13.67 2.39 -1.56
C GLY A 52 14.83 2.57 -2.53
N ALA A 53 15.97 1.91 -2.27
CA ALA A 53 17.14 1.90 -3.15
C ALA A 53 17.15 0.73 -4.16
N GLN A 54 16.24 -0.23 -4.03
CA GLN A 54 16.18 -1.37 -4.93
C GLN A 54 15.41 -0.99 -6.20
N MET A 55 15.97 -1.35 -7.34
CA MET A 55 15.41 -1.02 -8.66
C MET A 55 15.03 -2.29 -9.42
N ARG A 56 13.98 -2.19 -10.24
CA ARG A 56 13.63 -3.21 -11.23
C ARG A 56 14.55 -3.10 -12.44
N GLN A 57 14.58 -4.13 -13.29
CA GLN A 57 15.24 -4.07 -14.60
C GLN A 57 14.73 -2.92 -15.48
N SER A 58 13.46 -2.51 -15.30
CA SER A 58 12.87 -1.36 -16.02
C SER A 58 13.42 -0.01 -15.58
N GLY A 59 14.15 0.07 -14.47
CA GLY A 59 14.56 1.34 -13.85
C GLY A 59 13.50 1.96 -12.93
N ASP A 60 12.36 1.29 -12.69
CA ASP A 60 11.41 1.70 -11.66
C ASP A 60 11.86 1.23 -10.27
N PRO A 61 11.47 1.91 -9.18
CA PRO A 61 11.68 1.40 -7.83
C PRO A 61 11.02 0.04 -7.63
N TYR A 62 11.67 -0.88 -6.93
CA TYR A 62 11.17 -2.25 -6.73
C TYR A 62 9.78 -2.29 -6.07
N TYR A 63 9.57 -1.44 -5.07
CA TYR A 63 8.29 -1.31 -4.36
C TYR A 63 7.13 -0.85 -5.23
N SER A 64 7.39 -0.27 -6.42
CA SER A 64 6.33 0.15 -7.35
C SER A 64 5.45 -1.02 -7.79
N HIS A 65 6.05 -2.20 -8.00
CA HIS A 65 5.32 -3.36 -8.50
C HIS A 65 4.35 -3.94 -7.46
N PRO A 66 4.78 -4.20 -6.20
CA PRO A 66 3.86 -4.55 -5.11
C PRO A 66 2.71 -3.56 -4.94
N ILE A 67 2.96 -2.25 -5.04
CA ILE A 67 1.89 -1.23 -4.95
C ILE A 67 0.85 -1.40 -6.08
N GLU A 68 1.28 -1.68 -7.32
CA GLU A 68 0.34 -1.96 -8.42
C GLU A 68 -0.46 -3.25 -8.19
N VAL A 69 0.16 -4.26 -7.57
CA VAL A 69 -0.54 -5.49 -7.16
C VAL A 69 -1.59 -5.19 -6.09
N GLU A 70 -1.29 -4.35 -5.09
CA GLU A 70 -2.27 -3.90 -4.09
C GLU A 70 -3.44 -3.17 -4.73
N ILE A 71 -3.18 -2.29 -5.70
CA ILE A 71 -4.24 -1.58 -6.44
C ILE A 71 -5.16 -2.57 -7.16
N MET A 72 -4.59 -3.56 -7.85
CA MET A 72 -5.38 -4.59 -8.54
C MET A 72 -6.19 -5.44 -7.56
N LEU A 73 -5.57 -5.88 -6.46
CA LEU A 73 -6.21 -6.65 -5.42
C LEU A 73 -7.35 -5.87 -4.77
N ALA A 74 -7.13 -4.59 -4.45
CA ALA A 74 -8.14 -3.70 -3.87
C ALA A 74 -9.37 -3.55 -4.77
N LYS A 75 -9.16 -3.37 -6.08
CA LYS A 75 -10.27 -3.30 -7.04
C LYS A 75 -11.03 -4.62 -7.10
N PHE A 76 -10.31 -5.73 -7.24
CA PHE A 76 -10.93 -7.06 -7.32
C PHE A 76 -11.74 -7.40 -6.06
N VAL A 77 -11.16 -7.21 -4.87
CA VAL A 77 -11.86 -7.55 -3.62
C VAL A 77 -12.95 -6.55 -3.25
N ALA A 78 -12.87 -5.28 -3.68
CA ALA A 78 -13.98 -4.34 -3.50
C ALA A 78 -15.23 -4.74 -4.31
N ASP A 79 -15.02 -5.31 -5.50
CA ASP A 79 -16.11 -5.67 -6.42
C ASP A 79 -16.60 -7.11 -6.17
N GLU A 80 -15.70 -8.09 -6.15
CA GLU A 80 -16.03 -9.53 -6.19
C GLU A 80 -16.09 -10.20 -4.81
N ALA A 81 -15.29 -9.71 -3.86
CA ALA A 81 -15.20 -10.30 -2.52
C ALA A 81 -15.14 -9.24 -1.40
N PRO A 82 -16.17 -8.39 -1.20
CA PRO A 82 -16.10 -7.24 -0.29
C PRO A 82 -15.77 -7.58 1.17
N LYS A 83 -16.01 -8.82 1.59
CA LYS A 83 -15.62 -9.34 2.92
C LYS A 83 -14.10 -9.38 3.11
N LEU A 84 -13.33 -9.47 2.03
CA LEU A 84 -11.87 -9.49 2.02
C LEU A 84 -11.26 -8.09 1.87
N PHE A 85 -12.07 -7.05 1.60
CA PHE A 85 -11.63 -5.67 1.51
C PHE A 85 -11.26 -5.11 2.90
N THR A 86 -10.08 -5.51 3.37
CA THR A 86 -9.54 -5.23 4.71
C THR A 86 -8.09 -4.76 4.61
N SER A 87 -7.64 -3.92 5.54
CA SER A 87 -6.28 -3.36 5.50
C SER A 87 -5.19 -4.43 5.45
N ASN A 88 -5.37 -5.55 6.17
CA ASN A 88 -4.42 -6.66 6.18
C ASN A 88 -4.34 -7.37 4.82
N MET A 89 -5.48 -7.56 4.16
CA MET A 89 -5.52 -8.16 2.82
C MET A 89 -4.87 -7.25 1.80
N ILE A 90 -5.15 -5.94 1.86
CA ILE A 90 -4.53 -4.98 0.94
C ILE A 90 -3.02 -4.94 1.17
N ASN A 91 -2.56 -4.78 2.42
CA ASN A 91 -1.13 -4.75 2.79
C ASN A 91 -0.37 -6.05 2.52
N ALA A 92 -1.06 -7.15 2.22
CA ALA A 92 -0.44 -8.45 2.04
C ALA A 92 0.59 -8.47 0.89
N ALA A 93 0.37 -7.66 -0.16
CA ALA A 93 1.30 -7.61 -1.27
C ALA A 93 2.59 -6.83 -0.96
N LEU A 94 2.61 -5.98 0.08
CA LEU A 94 3.82 -5.33 0.59
C LEU A 94 4.60 -6.21 1.58
N LEU A 95 4.05 -7.32 2.07
CA LEU A 95 4.75 -8.22 3.01
C LEU A 95 6.11 -8.73 2.52
N PRO A 96 6.31 -9.09 1.23
CA PRO A 96 7.61 -9.48 0.71
C PRO A 96 8.67 -8.38 0.76
N LEU A 97 8.30 -7.15 1.13
CA LEU A 97 9.20 -5.99 1.24
C LEU A 97 9.61 -5.69 2.70
N TYR A 98 9.33 -6.58 3.64
CA TYR A 98 9.70 -6.40 5.05
C TYR A 98 10.83 -7.34 5.51
N TYR A 99 11.33 -8.20 4.62
CA TYR A 99 12.34 -9.23 4.90
C TYR A 99 13.59 -9.05 4.03
#